data_AF-A0A9D8CLC5-F1
#
_entry.id   AF-A0A9D8CLC5-F1
#
_cell.length_a   1.000
_cell.length_b   1.000
_cell.length_c   1.000
_cell.angle_alpha   90.00
_cell.angle_beta   90.00
_cell.angle_gamma   90.00
#
_symmetry.space_group_name_H-M   'P 1'
#
loop_
_entity.id
_entity.type
_entity.pdbx_description
1 polymer ?
#
loop_
_entity_poly.entity_id
_entity_poly.type
_entity_poly.pdbx_seq_one_letter_code
_entity_poly.pdbx_strand_id
1 'polypeptide(L)'
;MPGPIARTPRRRDPIGDGRSARSYADIMTGPHADRAILVHWHAMPHHWPITSRQVMVGPFYDTVETAEGFRSINVPVGQYDLKPVIDRLPPHQRPEAIVVVVDSTKSSFPRNLAAIDAVKALIMGDTHHLDAPLRTMLGYALSEPFDLLVGNHLPQHLHFFHEARRGRIAWIPGVWLRQFRPPAPERRETPFLFVGQVGAYHPYRQHVIAAARAAGLPLEVRRASPEEAAFAYAGARLTLNCSLNGDLNQRIFEVIGSAGALVTDRLAPEANLDRVLSPDVDCVVYDHADDLIDKAARMLASPERTAELARAAQATYSRLHTPAIKTRQLLAALFGGDDEVALPMWHDARLGLPREADSARLRARLLLYEHVQELHREAARPIDIAIGRSVDRRAAVDLIDLPRLRLSWIGSTPATEALAALERVGLADRLESAPAPRTRLALVTPGDLRDGAARDDVRAADSVAIGIADSAAPTGSGPSDTAQILESLGFERRNVPAEIFERARPT
;
A
#
# COMPACT_ATOMS: atom_id res chain seq x y z
N MET A 1 -24.78 -3.24 -5.14
CA MET A 1 -25.09 -1.79 -5.22
C MET A 1 -25.28 -1.22 -3.81
N PRO A 2 -24.24 -0.71 -3.14
CA PRO A 2 -24.41 0.16 -1.97
C PRO A 2 -24.97 1.51 -2.43
N GLY A 3 -25.98 2.05 -1.73
CA GLY A 3 -26.53 3.37 -2.05
C GLY A 3 -25.57 4.52 -1.68
N PRO A 4 -25.74 5.72 -2.27
CA PRO A 4 -24.89 6.87 -1.98
C PRO A 4 -25.05 7.32 -0.52
N ILE A 5 -23.96 7.28 0.25
CA ILE A 5 -23.96 7.75 1.65
C ILE A 5 -23.95 9.28 1.64
N ALA A 6 -25.13 9.89 1.67
CA ALA A 6 -25.30 11.34 1.78
C ALA A 6 -24.75 11.85 3.13
N ARG A 7 -23.50 12.30 3.14
CA ARG A 7 -22.89 13.00 4.28
C ARG A 7 -23.13 14.50 4.15
N THR A 8 -23.87 15.08 5.09
CA THR A 8 -24.02 16.53 5.21
C THR A 8 -22.66 17.20 5.43
N PRO A 9 -22.32 18.28 4.68
CA PRO A 9 -21.04 18.96 4.83
C PRO A 9 -20.99 19.71 6.16
N ARG A 10 -20.15 19.25 7.09
CA ARG A 10 -19.84 20.01 8.31
C ARG A 10 -18.86 21.12 7.99
N ARG A 11 -19.35 22.36 7.90
CA ARG A 11 -18.50 23.57 7.91
C ARG A 11 -17.60 23.60 9.15
N ARG A 12 -16.28 23.65 8.94
CA ARG A 12 -15.31 24.49 9.66
C ARG A 12 -13.90 24.28 9.09
N ASP A 13 -13.24 25.37 8.72
CA ASP A 13 -11.80 25.41 8.53
C ASP A 13 -11.05 25.24 9.85
N PRO A 14 -9.91 24.54 9.81
CA PRO A 14 -8.77 24.82 10.67
C PRO A 14 -7.50 25.14 9.83
N ILE A 15 -7.63 25.99 8.81
CA ILE A 15 -6.48 26.65 8.16
C ILE A 15 -6.13 27.90 8.99
N GLY A 16 -5.49 27.71 10.14
CA GLY A 16 -5.25 28.82 11.08
C GLY A 16 -4.53 28.49 12.40
N ASP A 17 -3.81 27.37 12.50
CA ASP A 17 -2.88 27.14 13.59
C ASP A 17 -1.47 27.61 13.21
N GLY A 18 -0.90 28.50 14.05
CA GLY A 18 0.44 29.06 13.83
C GLY A 18 1.60 28.10 14.14
N ARG A 19 1.36 26.91 14.69
CA ARG A 19 2.41 25.93 15.04
C ARG A 19 2.86 25.13 13.81
N SER A 20 1.97 24.94 12.83
CA SER A 20 2.31 24.38 11.52
C SER A 20 3.32 25.22 10.71
N ALA A 21 3.29 26.55 10.87
CA ALA A 21 3.94 27.51 9.98
C ALA A 21 5.47 27.33 9.83
N ARG A 22 6.21 26.96 10.89
CA ARG A 22 7.67 26.76 10.79
C ARG A 22 8.03 25.65 9.80
N SER A 23 7.31 24.52 9.83
CA SER A 23 7.57 23.40 8.91
C SER A 23 7.27 23.70 7.44
N TYR A 24 6.53 24.78 7.17
CA TYR A 24 6.26 25.27 5.82
C TYR A 24 7.24 26.36 5.37
N ALA A 25 7.82 27.13 6.29
CA ALA A 25 8.96 27.99 5.96
C ALA A 25 10.15 27.17 5.43
N ASP A 26 10.43 26.03 6.08
CA ASP A 26 11.49 25.08 5.67
C ASP A 26 11.24 24.41 4.30
N ILE A 27 10.01 24.48 3.78
CA ILE A 27 9.65 24.01 2.43
C ILE A 27 9.92 25.07 1.36
N MET A 28 9.70 26.34 1.69
CA MET A 28 9.73 27.45 0.72
C MET A 28 11.13 28.01 0.44
N THR A 29 12.20 27.31 0.83
CA THR A 29 13.60 27.74 0.66
C THR A 29 14.41 26.89 -0.33
N GLY A 30 13.85 25.80 -0.86
CA GLY A 30 14.52 24.93 -1.83
C GLY A 30 14.53 25.48 -3.27
N PRO A 31 15.39 24.96 -4.17
CA PRO A 31 15.59 25.46 -5.54
C PRO A 31 14.36 25.33 -6.46
N HIS A 32 13.28 24.69 -5.99
CA HIS A 32 12.02 24.52 -6.71
C HIS A 32 10.81 25.09 -5.94
N ALA A 33 11.03 25.83 -4.85
CA ALA A 33 9.97 26.37 -4.00
C ALA A 33 8.97 27.26 -4.75
N ASP A 34 9.42 28.00 -5.76
CA ASP A 34 8.59 28.90 -6.57
C ASP A 34 8.09 28.29 -7.89
N ARG A 35 8.18 26.97 -8.11
CA ARG A 35 7.59 26.32 -9.29
C ARG A 35 6.06 26.41 -9.25
N ALA A 36 5.41 26.64 -10.39
CA ALA A 36 3.96 26.46 -10.50
C ALA A 36 3.62 24.96 -10.56
N ILE A 37 2.86 24.45 -9.59
CA ILE A 37 2.46 23.03 -9.55
C ILE A 37 0.96 22.89 -9.35
N LEU A 38 0.30 22.11 -10.22
CA LEU A 38 -1.08 21.71 -9.98
C LEU A 38 -1.11 20.39 -9.21
N VAL A 39 -1.80 20.35 -8.07
CA VAL A 39 -1.93 19.15 -7.23
C VAL A 39 -3.37 18.66 -7.29
N HIS A 40 -3.63 17.59 -8.05
CA HIS A 40 -4.91 16.89 -8.03
C HIS A 40 -4.99 15.95 -6.83
N TRP A 41 -6.14 15.93 -6.16
CA TRP A 41 -6.37 15.20 -4.92
C TRP A 41 -7.75 14.55 -4.90
N HIS A 42 -7.79 13.22 -4.84
CA HIS A 42 -9.01 12.40 -4.89
C HIS A 42 -9.91 12.45 -3.63
N ALA A 43 -9.38 12.85 -2.48
CA ALA A 43 -10.02 12.70 -1.16
C ALA A 43 -10.41 14.06 -0.52
N MET A 44 -10.86 14.01 0.74
CA MET A 44 -11.17 15.23 1.52
C MET A 44 -9.98 16.21 1.56
N PRO A 45 -10.23 17.54 1.70
CA PRO A 45 -9.17 18.53 1.61
C PRO A 45 -8.08 18.36 2.64
N HIS A 46 -6.87 18.04 2.16
CA HIS A 46 -5.65 18.11 2.93
C HIS A 46 -4.77 19.22 2.34
N HIS A 47 -4.36 20.18 3.18
CA HIS A 47 -3.46 21.25 2.76
C HIS A 47 -2.02 20.75 2.84
N TRP A 48 -1.52 20.24 1.72
CA TRP A 48 -0.14 19.81 1.55
C TRP A 48 0.60 20.83 0.66
N PRO A 49 1.37 21.76 1.25
CA PRO A 49 2.16 22.70 0.48
C PRO A 49 3.45 22.03 -0.01
N ILE A 50 3.65 22.11 -1.33
CA ILE A 50 4.81 21.66 -2.08
C ILE A 50 5.57 22.91 -2.58
N THR A 51 4.87 23.96 -3.03
CA THR A 51 5.44 25.19 -3.61
C THR A 51 4.58 26.42 -3.34
N SER A 52 5.17 27.62 -3.45
CA SER A 52 4.51 28.91 -3.23
C SER A 52 3.41 29.22 -4.27
N ARG A 53 3.59 28.72 -5.50
CA ARG A 53 2.74 28.96 -6.68
C ARG A 53 1.85 27.76 -7.04
N GLN A 54 1.51 26.91 -6.06
CA GLN A 54 0.66 25.74 -6.34
C GLN A 54 -0.84 26.06 -6.44
N VAL A 55 -1.57 25.21 -7.16
CA VAL A 55 -3.04 25.21 -7.22
C VAL A 55 -3.57 23.84 -6.81
N MET A 56 -4.44 23.77 -5.80
CA MET A 56 -5.09 22.52 -5.38
C MET A 56 -6.32 22.23 -6.24
N VAL A 57 -6.49 20.98 -6.67
CA VAL A 57 -7.64 20.55 -7.48
C VAL A 57 -8.22 19.28 -6.89
N GLY A 58 -9.54 19.19 -6.77
CA GLY A 58 -10.22 17.97 -6.33
C GLY A 58 -11.71 18.17 -6.10
N PRO A 59 -12.52 17.08 -6.08
CA PRO A 59 -13.97 17.17 -6.00
C PRO A 59 -14.50 17.63 -4.64
N PHE A 60 -13.67 17.60 -3.61
CA PHE A 60 -14.02 18.00 -2.25
C PHE A 60 -13.44 19.37 -1.84
N TYR A 61 -12.73 20.07 -2.74
CA TYR A 61 -12.27 21.45 -2.54
C TYR A 61 -13.32 22.43 -3.04
N ASP A 62 -13.49 23.56 -2.35
CA ASP A 62 -14.17 24.72 -2.93
C ASP A 62 -13.28 25.37 -4.01
N THR A 63 -13.91 26.03 -4.99
CA THR A 63 -13.15 26.92 -5.91
C THR A 63 -12.87 28.22 -5.16
N VAL A 64 -11.58 28.53 -4.96
CA VAL A 64 -11.12 29.73 -4.25
C VAL A 64 -10.21 30.51 -5.19
N GLU A 65 -10.69 31.69 -5.58
CA GLU A 65 -10.01 32.68 -6.40
C GLU A 65 -9.57 33.85 -5.52
N THR A 66 -8.39 34.40 -5.81
CA THR A 66 -7.74 35.52 -5.10
C THR A 66 -7.25 36.54 -6.13
N ALA A 67 -6.71 37.68 -5.69
CA ALA A 67 -6.17 38.69 -6.62
C ALA A 67 -4.99 38.16 -7.46
N GLU A 68 -4.35 37.09 -7.01
CA GLU A 68 -3.20 36.43 -7.59
C GLU A 68 -3.57 35.21 -8.45
N GLY A 69 -4.86 34.88 -8.61
CA GLY A 69 -5.35 33.72 -9.38
C GLY A 69 -6.10 32.69 -8.53
N PHE A 70 -5.92 31.40 -8.80
CA PHE A 70 -6.61 30.33 -8.08
C PHE A 70 -5.74 29.75 -6.95
N ARG A 71 -6.32 29.61 -5.75
CA ARG A 71 -5.75 28.79 -4.66
C ARG A 71 -6.23 27.34 -4.76
N SER A 72 -7.51 27.16 -5.08
CA SER A 72 -8.10 25.84 -5.32
C SER A 72 -9.22 25.87 -6.35
N ILE A 73 -9.47 24.74 -7.00
CA ILE A 73 -10.54 24.56 -7.99
C ILE A 73 -11.31 23.26 -7.72
N ASN A 74 -12.65 23.38 -7.64
CA ASN A 74 -13.55 22.22 -7.60
C ASN A 74 -13.63 21.54 -8.99
N VAL A 75 -13.65 20.21 -9.02
CA VAL A 75 -13.77 19.39 -10.23
C VAL A 75 -14.76 18.23 -10.03
N PRO A 76 -15.25 17.58 -11.10
CA PRO A 76 -16.16 16.45 -10.94
C PRO A 76 -15.58 15.25 -10.17
N VAL A 77 -16.48 14.54 -9.47
CA VAL A 77 -16.25 13.18 -8.98
C VAL A 77 -16.16 12.23 -10.19
N GLY A 78 -15.26 11.24 -10.13
CA GLY A 78 -15.01 10.31 -11.23
C GLY A 78 -14.00 10.84 -12.27
N GLN A 79 -14.20 10.52 -13.55
CA GLN A 79 -13.30 10.94 -14.62
C GLN A 79 -13.70 12.31 -15.19
N TYR A 80 -12.72 13.20 -15.39
CA TYR A 80 -12.93 14.53 -15.96
C TYR A 80 -11.73 14.99 -16.81
N ASP A 81 -11.95 15.83 -17.82
CA ASP A 81 -10.87 16.44 -18.61
C ASP A 81 -10.16 17.53 -17.79
N LEU A 82 -8.84 17.42 -17.62
CA LEU A 82 -8.05 18.43 -16.89
C LEU A 82 -7.76 19.67 -17.74
N LYS A 83 -7.77 19.59 -19.09
CA LYS A 83 -7.37 20.70 -19.98
C LYS A 83 -8.22 21.96 -19.78
N PRO A 84 -9.56 21.91 -19.65
CA PRO A 84 -10.38 23.08 -19.30
C PRO A 84 -10.08 23.70 -17.93
N VAL A 85 -9.51 22.91 -16.99
CA VAL A 85 -9.07 23.43 -15.68
C VAL A 85 -7.77 24.23 -15.87
N ILE A 86 -6.82 23.70 -16.63
CA ILE A 86 -5.58 24.42 -17.00
C ILE A 86 -5.90 25.71 -17.74
N ASP A 87 -6.86 25.68 -18.66
CA ASP A 87 -7.18 26.82 -19.51
C ASP A 87 -7.80 28.01 -18.77
N ARG A 88 -8.31 27.80 -17.56
CA ARG A 88 -8.74 28.86 -16.64
C ARG A 88 -7.59 29.51 -15.86
N LEU A 89 -6.42 28.88 -15.76
CA LEU A 89 -5.31 29.40 -14.95
C LEU A 89 -4.65 30.61 -15.61
N PRO A 90 -4.33 31.68 -14.87
CA PRO A 90 -3.57 32.81 -15.40
C PRO A 90 -2.14 32.36 -15.78
N PRO A 91 -1.42 33.11 -16.65
CA PRO A 91 -0.13 32.68 -17.19
C PRO A 91 0.90 32.28 -16.13
N HIS A 92 0.98 33.01 -15.01
CA HIS A 92 1.92 32.74 -13.91
C HIS A 92 1.51 31.57 -13.00
N GLN A 93 0.37 30.92 -13.25
CA GLN A 93 -0.07 29.68 -12.60
C GLN A 93 -0.18 28.50 -13.58
N ARG A 94 0.21 28.65 -14.85
CA ARG A 94 0.32 27.51 -15.77
C ARG A 94 1.36 26.53 -15.20
N PRO A 95 0.99 25.26 -14.94
CA PRO A 95 1.81 24.37 -14.14
C PRO A 95 3.03 23.87 -14.90
N GLU A 96 4.20 23.96 -14.26
CA GLU A 96 5.45 23.34 -14.69
C GLU A 96 5.44 21.83 -14.34
N ALA A 97 4.67 21.44 -13.32
CA ALA A 97 4.35 20.05 -13.02
C ALA A 97 2.89 19.84 -12.57
N ILE A 98 2.37 18.65 -12.85
CA ILE A 98 1.06 18.15 -12.40
C ILE A 98 1.31 16.93 -11.52
N VAL A 99 0.90 17.01 -10.26
CA VAL A 99 0.96 15.93 -9.27
C VAL A 99 -0.44 15.37 -9.07
N VAL A 100 -0.66 14.13 -9.48
CA VAL A 100 -1.95 13.43 -9.41
C VAL A 100 -1.94 12.45 -8.25
N VAL A 101 -2.70 12.74 -7.19
CA VAL A 101 -2.83 11.86 -6.01
C VAL A 101 -4.18 11.15 -6.04
N VAL A 102 -4.18 9.85 -6.33
CA VAL A 102 -5.40 9.02 -6.45
C VAL A 102 -5.21 7.62 -5.87
N ASP A 103 -6.31 6.95 -5.55
CA ASP A 103 -6.35 5.59 -5.02
C ASP A 103 -7.33 4.68 -5.80
N SER A 104 -7.43 3.42 -5.39
CA SER A 104 -8.32 2.44 -6.01
C SER A 104 -9.82 2.70 -5.83
N THR A 105 -10.23 3.71 -5.04
CA THR A 105 -11.66 4.09 -4.92
C THR A 105 -12.23 4.72 -6.20
N LYS A 106 -11.37 5.18 -7.11
CA LYS A 106 -11.75 5.89 -8.36
C LYS A 106 -12.50 7.22 -8.10
N SER A 107 -12.37 7.79 -6.89
CA SER A 107 -13.16 8.97 -6.46
C SER A 107 -12.98 10.20 -7.35
N SER A 108 -11.78 10.46 -7.87
CA SER A 108 -11.60 11.40 -8.99
C SER A 108 -10.27 11.16 -9.73
N PHE A 109 -10.33 10.96 -11.03
CA PHE A 109 -9.20 10.67 -11.94
C PHE A 109 -9.19 11.73 -13.07
N PRO A 110 -8.23 12.68 -13.10
CA PRO A 110 -8.08 13.57 -14.25
C PRO A 110 -7.71 12.79 -15.51
N ARG A 111 -8.16 13.30 -16.67
CA ARG A 111 -7.92 12.72 -17.99
C ARG A 111 -7.31 13.76 -18.91
N ASN A 112 -6.86 13.30 -20.09
CA ASN A 112 -6.34 14.16 -21.16
C ASN A 112 -5.05 14.90 -20.75
N LEU A 113 -4.19 14.25 -19.94
CA LEU A 113 -2.92 14.84 -19.51
C LEU A 113 -1.97 15.04 -20.70
N ALA A 114 -2.15 14.29 -21.79
CA ALA A 114 -1.43 14.45 -23.05
C ALA A 114 -1.60 15.84 -23.69
N ALA A 115 -2.69 16.55 -23.44
CA ALA A 115 -2.95 17.90 -23.98
C ALA A 115 -2.31 19.04 -23.17
N ILE A 116 -1.45 18.72 -22.18
CA ILE A 116 -0.85 19.69 -21.27
C ILE A 116 0.68 19.53 -21.25
N ASP A 117 1.40 20.61 -21.55
CA ASP A 117 2.86 20.66 -21.48
C ASP A 117 3.28 21.00 -20.03
N ALA A 118 3.75 19.98 -19.31
CA ALA A 118 4.11 19.98 -17.89
C ALA A 118 4.71 18.61 -17.51
N VAL A 119 5.53 18.52 -16.46
CA VAL A 119 5.99 17.22 -15.92
C VAL A 119 4.85 16.54 -15.15
N LYS A 120 4.53 15.29 -15.45
CA LYS A 120 3.35 14.58 -14.92
C LYS A 120 3.76 13.48 -13.95
N ALA A 121 3.35 13.59 -12.68
CA ALA A 121 3.57 12.56 -11.67
C ALA A 121 2.27 11.94 -11.17
N LEU A 122 2.23 10.61 -11.05
CA LEU A 122 1.17 9.88 -10.36
C LEU A 122 1.67 9.39 -9.00
N ILE A 123 1.06 9.87 -7.92
CA ILE A 123 1.30 9.34 -6.58
C ILE A 123 0.17 8.39 -6.22
N MET A 124 0.54 7.15 -5.89
CA MET A 124 -0.40 6.04 -5.77
C MET A 124 -0.81 5.83 -4.30
N GLY A 125 -2.10 5.99 -4.06
CA GLY A 125 -2.81 5.57 -2.84
C GLY A 125 -3.20 4.08 -2.87
N ASP A 126 -4.11 3.69 -1.98
CA ASP A 126 -4.33 2.30 -1.56
C ASP A 126 -4.54 1.30 -2.71
N THR A 127 -3.89 0.15 -2.59
CA THR A 127 -3.91 -1.01 -3.50
C THR A 127 -4.20 -2.35 -2.81
N HIS A 128 -4.50 -2.35 -1.50
CA HIS A 128 -4.57 -3.55 -0.66
C HIS A 128 -5.97 -4.10 -0.41
N HIS A 129 -7.02 -3.37 -0.76
CA HIS A 129 -8.42 -3.80 -0.65
C HIS A 129 -9.29 -3.07 -1.70
N LEU A 130 -10.61 -3.33 -1.72
CA LEU A 130 -11.59 -2.94 -2.76
C LEU A 130 -11.55 -3.84 -4.00
N ASP A 131 -12.42 -3.56 -4.98
CA ASP A 131 -12.49 -4.32 -6.24
C ASP A 131 -11.36 -3.94 -7.21
N ALA A 132 -10.60 -4.96 -7.63
CA ALA A 132 -9.52 -4.88 -8.59
C ALA A 132 -8.50 -3.74 -8.33
N PRO A 133 -7.92 -3.61 -7.12
CA PRO A 133 -7.28 -2.36 -6.71
C PRO A 133 -5.92 -2.11 -7.39
N LEU A 134 -5.11 -3.15 -7.58
CA LEU A 134 -3.85 -3.03 -8.34
C LEU A 134 -4.12 -2.85 -9.83
N ARG A 135 -5.02 -3.64 -10.41
CA ARG A 135 -5.43 -3.52 -11.82
C ARG A 135 -6.08 -2.16 -12.12
N THR A 136 -6.79 -1.58 -11.17
CA THR A 136 -7.33 -0.21 -11.23
C THR A 136 -6.21 0.81 -11.33
N MET A 137 -5.28 0.79 -10.36
CA MET A 137 -4.20 1.77 -10.30
C MET A 137 -3.23 1.63 -11.47
N LEU A 138 -2.93 0.39 -11.87
CA LEU A 138 -2.09 0.10 -13.03
C LEU A 138 -2.76 0.52 -14.34
N GLY A 139 -4.04 0.20 -14.52
CA GLY A 139 -4.81 0.62 -15.70
C GLY A 139 -4.83 2.14 -15.85
N TYR A 140 -4.97 2.89 -14.76
CA TYR A 140 -4.87 4.34 -14.79
C TYR A 140 -3.45 4.83 -15.10
N ALA A 141 -2.42 4.27 -14.44
CA ALA A 141 -0.99 4.60 -14.62
C ALA A 141 -0.42 4.31 -16.02
N LEU A 142 -1.13 3.49 -16.81
CA LEU A 142 -0.86 3.20 -18.22
C LEU A 142 -1.72 4.03 -19.19
N SER A 143 -2.84 4.59 -18.74
CA SER A 143 -3.82 5.30 -19.60
C SER A 143 -3.56 6.79 -19.78
N GLU A 144 -2.61 7.36 -19.05
CA GLU A 144 -2.19 8.76 -19.14
C GLU A 144 -0.65 8.84 -19.15
N PRO A 145 -0.04 9.81 -19.86
CA PRO A 145 1.41 9.90 -20.03
C PRO A 145 2.13 10.47 -18.80
N PHE A 146 2.12 9.75 -17.67
CA PHE A 146 2.91 10.14 -16.49
C PHE A 146 4.42 9.92 -16.72
N ASP A 147 5.24 10.94 -16.47
CA ASP A 147 6.72 10.91 -16.53
C ASP A 147 7.35 10.23 -15.30
N LEU A 148 6.63 10.23 -14.17
CA LEU A 148 7.04 9.69 -12.89
C LEU A 148 5.87 8.95 -12.22
N LEU A 149 6.12 7.75 -11.71
CA LEU A 149 5.27 7.12 -10.69
C LEU A 149 5.89 7.26 -9.32
N VAL A 150 5.08 7.49 -8.30
CA VAL A 150 5.52 7.57 -6.90
C VAL A 150 4.68 6.61 -6.05
N GLY A 151 5.32 5.59 -5.47
CA GLY A 151 4.75 4.82 -4.38
C GLY A 151 4.85 5.59 -3.07
N ASN A 152 3.78 5.64 -2.28
CA ASN A 152 3.80 6.22 -0.94
C ASN A 152 3.99 5.12 0.14
N HIS A 153 2.91 4.39 0.47
CA HIS A 153 2.88 3.39 1.54
C HIS A 153 3.07 1.93 1.06
N LEU A 154 3.48 1.77 -0.21
CA LEU A 154 3.20 0.58 -1.02
C LEU A 154 4.42 0.10 -1.86
N PRO A 155 5.68 0.15 -1.36
CA PRO A 155 6.86 -0.19 -2.19
C PRO A 155 6.84 -1.62 -2.71
N GLN A 156 6.24 -2.55 -1.96
CA GLN A 156 6.13 -3.96 -2.32
C GLN A 156 5.28 -4.21 -3.57
N HIS A 157 4.44 -3.25 -4.00
CA HIS A 157 3.65 -3.39 -5.23
C HIS A 157 4.27 -2.71 -6.46
N LEU A 158 5.37 -1.95 -6.29
CA LEU A 158 5.92 -1.12 -7.37
C LEU A 158 6.53 -1.96 -8.51
N HIS A 159 6.94 -3.21 -8.26
CA HIS A 159 7.47 -4.11 -9.28
C HIS A 159 6.45 -4.37 -10.42
N PHE A 160 5.14 -4.50 -10.13
CA PHE A 160 4.11 -4.64 -11.16
C PHE A 160 4.06 -3.44 -12.11
N PHE A 161 4.21 -2.22 -11.58
CA PHE A 161 4.22 -0.99 -12.37
C PHE A 161 5.52 -0.86 -13.19
N HIS A 162 6.65 -1.26 -12.61
CA HIS A 162 7.93 -1.36 -13.31
C HIS A 162 7.88 -2.38 -14.44
N GLU A 163 7.25 -3.53 -14.24
CA GLU A 163 7.12 -4.59 -15.24
C GLU A 163 6.16 -4.19 -16.38
N ALA A 164 5.10 -3.45 -16.08
CA ALA A 164 4.12 -2.99 -17.07
C ALA A 164 4.64 -1.86 -17.99
N ARG A 165 5.33 -0.84 -17.44
CA ARG A 165 5.77 0.33 -18.23
C ARG A 165 7.24 0.70 -18.04
N ARG A 166 7.79 1.48 -18.97
CA ARG A 166 9.11 2.12 -18.82
C ARG A 166 8.91 3.54 -18.26
N GLY A 167 9.98 4.16 -17.78
CA GLY A 167 9.97 5.51 -17.18
C GLY A 167 10.41 5.52 -15.72
N ARG A 168 10.37 6.69 -15.08
CA ARG A 168 10.84 6.87 -13.70
C ARG A 168 9.82 6.33 -12.70
N ILE A 169 10.30 5.61 -11.70
CA ILE A 169 9.54 5.19 -10.53
C ILE A 169 10.34 5.57 -9.29
N ALA A 170 9.70 6.23 -8.34
CA ALA A 170 10.25 6.55 -7.04
C ALA A 170 9.38 5.95 -5.93
N TRP A 171 9.97 5.78 -4.76
CA TRP A 171 9.26 5.49 -3.52
C TRP A 171 9.55 6.63 -2.54
N ILE A 172 8.51 7.26 -2.01
CA ILE A 172 8.64 8.39 -1.07
C ILE A 172 7.70 8.10 0.11
N PRO A 173 8.17 7.40 1.17
CA PRO A 173 7.32 6.94 2.26
C PRO A 173 6.88 8.11 3.13
N GLY A 174 5.57 8.33 3.15
CA GLY A 174 4.93 9.45 3.85
C GLY A 174 4.86 10.74 3.04
N VAL A 175 4.85 10.69 1.70
CA VAL A 175 5.07 11.87 0.84
C VAL A 175 4.16 13.08 1.13
N TRP A 176 2.90 12.83 1.50
CA TRP A 176 1.88 13.86 1.76
C TRP A 176 1.54 14.07 3.24
N LEU A 177 2.37 13.58 4.17
CA LEU A 177 2.09 13.62 5.61
C LEU A 177 1.86 15.05 6.13
N ARG A 178 0.71 15.28 6.79
CA ARG A 178 0.52 16.45 7.65
C ARG A 178 1.12 16.17 9.02
N GLN A 179 2.26 16.81 9.34
CA GLN A 179 2.80 16.75 10.70
C GLN A 179 1.96 17.59 11.66
N PHE A 180 1.63 17.02 12.81
CA PHE A 180 1.23 17.76 14.01
C PHE A 180 2.37 17.66 15.04
N ARG A 181 2.60 18.72 15.81
CA ARG A 181 3.62 18.75 16.88
C ARG A 181 2.92 19.02 18.22
N PRO A 182 2.32 18.01 18.87
CA PRO A 182 1.84 18.15 20.23
C PRO A 182 3.01 18.55 21.16
N PRO A 183 2.77 19.29 22.25
CA PRO A 183 3.78 19.52 23.28
C PRO A 183 4.15 18.18 23.93
N ALA A 184 5.38 18.07 24.44
CA ALA A 184 5.78 16.92 25.25
C ALA A 184 4.88 16.86 26.51
N PRO A 185 4.14 15.76 26.75
CA PRO A 185 3.25 15.68 27.89
C PRO A 185 4.02 15.43 29.19
N GLU A 186 3.58 16.03 30.28
CA GLU A 186 4.17 15.82 31.62
C GLU A 186 4.07 14.36 32.07
N ARG A 187 3.01 13.65 31.65
CA ARG A 187 2.75 12.24 31.95
C ARG A 187 2.12 11.54 30.75
N ARG A 188 2.49 10.27 30.54
CA ARG A 188 1.85 9.38 29.55
C ARG A 188 0.79 8.53 30.25
N GLU A 189 -0.45 9.00 30.17
CA GLU A 189 -1.60 8.47 30.93
C GLU A 189 -2.16 7.18 30.32
N THR A 190 -2.44 7.16 29.00
CA THR A 190 -2.91 5.94 28.32
C THR A 190 -1.77 4.92 28.26
N PRO A 191 -1.89 3.72 28.86
CA PRO A 191 -0.79 2.76 28.86
C PRO A 191 -0.55 2.19 27.46
N PHE A 192 -1.60 1.65 26.82
CA PHE A 192 -1.52 1.04 25.50
C PHE A 192 -2.68 1.54 24.61
N LEU A 193 -2.35 2.09 23.45
CA LEU A 193 -3.30 2.79 22.57
C LEU A 193 -3.35 2.17 21.17
N PHE A 194 -4.55 2.06 20.60
CA PHE A 194 -4.77 1.96 19.17
C PHE A 194 -5.72 3.08 18.70
N VAL A 195 -5.36 3.82 17.64
CA VAL A 195 -6.24 4.83 17.01
C VAL A 195 -6.52 4.45 15.56
N GLY A 196 -7.75 4.08 15.22
CA GLY A 196 -8.09 3.75 13.85
C GLY A 196 -9.43 3.05 13.65
N GLN A 197 -9.67 2.61 12.42
CA GLN A 197 -10.87 1.86 12.07
C GLN A 197 -10.71 0.37 12.42
N VAL A 198 -11.77 -0.21 12.98
CA VAL A 198 -11.88 -1.61 13.43
C VAL A 198 -13.19 -2.21 12.86
N GLY A 199 -13.57 -1.79 11.65
CA GLY A 199 -14.75 -2.28 10.92
C GLY A 199 -14.45 -3.54 10.09
N ALA A 200 -15.45 -4.01 9.34
CA ALA A 200 -15.40 -5.26 8.57
C ALA A 200 -14.23 -5.40 7.60
N TYR A 201 -13.69 -4.30 7.07
CA TYR A 201 -12.50 -4.32 6.20
C TYR A 201 -11.18 -4.64 6.94
N HIS A 202 -11.19 -4.79 8.27
CA HIS A 202 -9.98 -4.96 9.09
C HIS A 202 -10.08 -6.18 10.06
N PRO A 203 -10.38 -7.39 9.58
CA PRO A 203 -10.60 -8.56 10.45
C PRO A 203 -9.32 -9.05 11.14
N TYR A 204 -8.14 -9.01 10.48
CA TYR A 204 -6.87 -9.31 11.17
C TYR A 204 -6.63 -8.37 12.37
N ARG A 205 -6.89 -7.07 12.17
CA ARG A 205 -6.83 -6.05 13.24
C ARG A 205 -7.87 -6.28 14.34
N GLN A 206 -9.08 -6.75 14.01
CA GLN A 206 -10.08 -7.16 14.99
C GLN A 206 -9.57 -8.34 15.83
N HIS A 207 -8.96 -9.36 15.20
CA HIS A 207 -8.35 -10.50 15.89
C HIS A 207 -7.23 -10.07 16.84
N VAL A 208 -6.27 -9.25 16.37
CA VAL A 208 -5.16 -8.74 17.19
C VAL A 208 -5.65 -7.94 18.40
N ILE A 209 -6.62 -7.02 18.20
CA ILE A 209 -7.21 -6.23 19.29
C ILE A 209 -7.99 -7.11 20.28
N ALA A 210 -8.70 -8.14 19.79
CA ALA A 210 -9.45 -9.06 20.64
C ALA A 210 -8.51 -9.93 21.49
N ALA A 211 -7.44 -10.47 20.90
CA ALA A 211 -6.43 -11.25 21.61
C ALA A 211 -5.73 -10.45 22.70
N ALA A 212 -5.25 -9.23 22.38
CA ALA A 212 -4.62 -8.35 23.35
C ALA A 212 -5.52 -8.04 24.57
N ARG A 213 -6.83 -7.87 24.33
CA ARG A 213 -7.83 -7.66 25.40
C ARG A 213 -8.15 -8.92 26.18
N ALA A 214 -8.21 -10.09 25.53
CA ALA A 214 -8.41 -11.38 26.19
C ALA A 214 -7.24 -11.73 27.13
N ALA A 215 -6.02 -11.31 26.78
CA ALA A 215 -4.83 -11.40 27.63
C ALA A 215 -4.77 -10.32 28.73
N GLY A 216 -5.81 -9.50 28.90
CA GLY A 216 -5.89 -8.50 29.97
C GLY A 216 -5.04 -7.25 29.76
N LEU A 217 -4.47 -7.02 28.56
CA LEU A 217 -3.72 -5.78 28.31
C LEU A 217 -4.63 -4.55 28.35
N PRO A 218 -4.17 -3.41 28.89
CA PRO A 218 -4.92 -2.16 28.98
C PRO A 218 -5.01 -1.42 27.62
N LEU A 219 -5.45 -2.13 26.56
CA LEU A 219 -5.52 -1.64 25.18
C LEU A 219 -6.78 -0.80 24.95
N GLU A 220 -6.58 0.51 25.00
CA GLU A 220 -7.58 1.49 24.60
C GLU A 220 -7.69 1.57 23.06
N VAL A 221 -8.91 1.65 22.55
CA VAL A 221 -9.20 1.68 21.11
C VAL A 221 -10.05 2.91 20.80
N ARG A 222 -9.51 3.87 20.06
CA ARG A 222 -10.17 5.14 19.72
C ARG A 222 -10.34 5.30 18.21
N ARG A 223 -11.27 6.18 17.82
CA ARG A 223 -11.28 6.87 16.52
C ARG A 223 -11.10 8.36 16.80
N ALA A 224 -10.32 9.03 15.98
CA ALA A 224 -9.92 10.42 16.17
C ALA A 224 -9.68 11.07 14.80
N SER A 225 -9.73 12.39 14.71
CA SER A 225 -9.12 13.14 13.60
C SER A 225 -7.59 13.03 13.64
N PRO A 226 -6.86 13.36 12.55
CA PRO A 226 -5.40 13.30 12.54
C PRO A 226 -4.71 14.14 13.62
N GLU A 227 -5.33 15.25 14.04
CA GLU A 227 -4.82 16.11 15.10
C GLU A 227 -5.01 15.47 16.48
N GLU A 228 -6.24 15.08 16.82
CA GLU A 228 -6.57 14.36 18.06
C GLU A 228 -5.77 13.06 18.19
N ALA A 229 -5.51 12.37 17.07
CA ALA A 229 -4.66 11.18 17.02
C ALA A 229 -3.22 11.49 17.43
N ALA A 230 -2.62 12.56 16.91
CA ALA A 230 -1.26 12.98 17.26
C ALA A 230 -1.12 13.30 18.76
N PHE A 231 -2.07 14.04 19.35
CA PHE A 231 -2.11 14.27 20.80
C PHE A 231 -2.24 12.96 21.59
N ALA A 232 -3.07 12.01 21.12
CA ALA A 232 -3.22 10.71 21.76
C ALA A 232 -1.96 9.84 21.66
N TYR A 233 -1.26 9.82 20.52
CA TYR A 233 0.01 9.11 20.34
C TYR A 233 1.12 9.65 21.25
N ALA A 234 1.18 10.97 21.44
CA ALA A 234 2.12 11.60 22.39
C ALA A 234 1.80 11.24 23.84
N GLY A 235 0.51 11.25 24.23
CA GLY A 235 0.03 10.91 25.56
C GLY A 235 0.03 9.42 25.90
N ALA A 236 0.17 8.53 24.92
CA ALA A 236 0.28 7.09 25.13
C ALA A 236 1.71 6.68 25.54
N ARG A 237 1.85 5.65 26.37
CA ARG A 237 3.16 4.99 26.60
C ARG A 237 3.53 4.19 25.36
N LEU A 238 2.72 3.20 25.01
CA LEU A 238 2.88 2.36 23.82
C LEU A 238 1.69 2.55 22.86
N THR A 239 1.96 2.65 21.56
CA THR A 239 0.93 2.70 20.51
C THR A 239 1.05 1.51 19.56
N LEU A 240 -0.05 0.78 19.40
CA LEU A 240 -0.24 -0.26 18.41
C LEU A 240 -0.50 0.33 17.02
N ASN A 241 0.35 -0.03 16.07
CA ASN A 241 -0.03 -0.11 14.67
C ASN A 241 -0.36 -1.56 14.30
N CYS A 242 -1.27 -1.72 13.36
CA CYS A 242 -1.58 -2.99 12.73
C CYS A 242 -1.95 -2.67 11.28
N SER A 243 -1.19 -3.21 10.33
CA SER A 243 -1.39 -3.02 8.89
C SER A 243 -2.82 -3.38 8.46
N LEU A 244 -3.24 -2.89 7.30
CA LEU A 244 -4.41 -3.43 6.63
C LEU A 244 -4.06 -4.81 6.05
N ASN A 245 -2.92 -4.93 5.36
CA ASN A 245 -2.61 -6.12 4.56
C ASN A 245 -1.10 -6.40 4.37
N GLY A 246 -0.25 -6.06 5.35
CA GLY A 246 1.21 -6.10 5.22
C GLY A 246 1.82 -4.79 4.72
N ASP A 247 1.07 -3.69 4.80
CA ASP A 247 1.37 -2.38 4.21
C ASP A 247 2.04 -1.39 5.18
N LEU A 248 2.95 -0.57 4.63
CA LEU A 248 3.73 0.45 5.34
C LEU A 248 2.90 1.72 5.58
N ASN A 249 1.78 1.56 6.29
CA ASN A 249 0.71 2.54 6.35
C ASN A 249 1.06 3.85 7.08
N GLN A 250 0.26 4.89 6.82
CA GLN A 250 0.47 6.26 7.30
C GLN A 250 0.69 6.38 8.82
N ARG A 251 0.07 5.53 9.63
CA ARG A 251 0.14 5.59 11.11
C ARG A 251 1.53 5.36 11.67
N ILE A 252 2.36 4.58 10.98
CA ILE A 252 3.77 4.39 11.36
C ILE A 252 4.41 5.76 11.55
N PHE A 253 4.26 6.65 10.56
CA PHE A 253 4.80 8.00 10.55
C PHE A 253 4.08 8.96 11.50
N GLU A 254 2.75 8.85 11.64
CA GLU A 254 1.97 9.69 12.57
C GLU A 254 2.39 9.47 14.03
N VAL A 255 2.59 8.20 14.42
CA VAL A 255 2.98 7.83 15.80
C VAL A 255 4.37 8.37 16.12
N ILE A 256 5.36 8.05 15.28
CA ILE A 256 6.76 8.45 15.53
C ILE A 256 6.95 9.97 15.39
N GLY A 257 6.23 10.62 14.46
CA GLY A 257 6.25 12.08 14.28
C GLY A 257 5.58 12.85 15.42
N SER A 258 4.75 12.16 16.21
CA SER A 258 4.13 12.65 17.46
C SER A 258 4.89 12.23 18.72
N ALA A 259 6.09 11.63 18.58
CA ALA A 259 6.86 11.04 19.69
C ALA A 259 6.10 9.98 20.52
N GLY A 260 5.25 9.17 19.87
CA GLY A 260 4.71 7.95 20.45
C GLY A 260 5.71 6.79 20.32
N ALA A 261 5.75 5.87 21.29
CA ALA A 261 6.48 4.61 21.14
C ALA A 261 5.66 3.65 20.26
N LEU A 262 6.24 3.11 19.20
CA LEU A 262 5.54 2.29 18.21
C LEU A 262 5.77 0.78 18.45
N VAL A 263 4.68 0.02 18.48
CA VAL A 263 4.69 -1.44 18.23
C VAL A 263 3.87 -1.74 16.97
N THR A 264 4.42 -2.47 16.01
CA THR A 264 3.82 -2.72 14.68
C THR A 264 3.96 -4.18 14.26
N ASP A 265 3.07 -4.67 13.41
CA ASP A 265 3.19 -6.01 12.84
C ASP A 265 4.39 -6.12 11.87
N ARG A 266 4.96 -7.32 11.77
CA ARG A 266 6.02 -7.62 10.80
C ARG A 266 5.44 -7.55 9.39
N LEU A 267 6.01 -6.66 8.59
CA LEU A 267 5.74 -6.55 7.17
C LEU A 267 6.74 -7.43 6.40
N ALA A 268 6.44 -7.77 5.15
CA ALA A 268 7.41 -8.42 4.27
C ALA A 268 8.63 -7.47 4.02
N PRO A 269 9.86 -7.98 3.83
CA PRO A 269 11.03 -7.19 3.43
C PRO A 269 10.77 -6.23 2.25
N GLU A 270 9.93 -6.65 1.31
CA GLU A 270 9.52 -5.88 0.13
C GLU A 270 8.73 -4.61 0.51
N ALA A 271 8.08 -4.58 1.68
CA ALA A 271 7.44 -3.39 2.23
C ALA A 271 8.45 -2.35 2.77
N ASN A 272 9.76 -2.67 2.75
CA ASN A 272 10.89 -1.79 3.06
C ASN A 272 10.79 -1.06 4.43
N LEU A 273 10.23 -1.73 5.46
CA LEU A 273 10.13 -1.18 6.83
C LEU A 273 11.52 -0.87 7.41
N ASP A 274 12.52 -1.70 7.11
CA ASP A 274 13.94 -1.55 7.46
C ASP A 274 14.59 -0.26 6.92
N ARG A 275 14.01 0.34 5.88
CA ARG A 275 14.46 1.61 5.28
C ARG A 275 13.82 2.84 5.90
N VAL A 276 12.90 2.64 6.85
CA VAL A 276 12.09 3.68 7.50
C VAL A 276 12.29 3.66 9.02
N LEU A 277 12.41 2.47 9.61
CA LEU A 277 12.62 2.23 11.05
C LEU A 277 13.53 1.01 11.25
N SER A 278 14.28 1.01 12.35
CA SER A 278 15.12 -0.09 12.80
C SER A 278 14.42 -0.86 13.93
N PRO A 279 14.01 -2.13 13.72
CA PRO A 279 13.42 -2.96 14.75
C PRO A 279 14.26 -3.02 16.03
N ASP A 280 13.58 -2.99 17.17
CA ASP A 280 14.10 -2.95 18.55
C ASP A 280 15.01 -1.73 18.90
N VAL A 281 15.23 -0.82 17.95
CA VAL A 281 15.91 0.48 18.14
C VAL A 281 14.92 1.63 18.21
N ASP A 282 14.02 1.75 17.23
CA ASP A 282 13.03 2.84 17.15
C ASP A 282 11.58 2.38 16.84
N CYS A 283 11.35 1.07 16.63
CA CYS A 283 10.04 0.44 16.80
C CYS A 283 10.17 -0.98 17.33
N VAL A 284 9.11 -1.51 17.95
CA VAL A 284 9.00 -2.94 18.28
C VAL A 284 8.18 -3.63 17.19
N VAL A 285 8.67 -4.75 16.66
CA VAL A 285 7.98 -5.53 15.61
C VAL A 285 7.41 -6.81 16.20
N TYR A 286 6.14 -7.13 15.91
CA TYR A 286 5.49 -8.38 16.33
C TYR A 286 5.09 -9.28 15.15
N ASP A 287 5.18 -10.60 15.36
CA ASP A 287 4.94 -11.62 14.34
C ASP A 287 3.48 -12.11 14.32
N HIS A 288 2.88 -12.27 15.50
CA HIS A 288 1.47 -12.68 15.67
C HIS A 288 0.90 -12.13 16.97
N ALA A 289 -0.39 -12.40 17.23
CA ALA A 289 -1.11 -11.82 18.37
C ALA A 289 -0.49 -12.18 19.74
N ASP A 290 0.00 -13.41 19.92
CA ASP A 290 0.61 -13.85 21.18
C ASP A 290 1.96 -13.17 21.41
N ASP A 291 2.79 -13.05 20.36
CA ASP A 291 4.05 -12.32 20.40
C ASP A 291 3.85 -10.80 20.61
N LEU A 292 2.76 -10.21 20.09
CA LEU A 292 2.34 -8.85 20.47
C LEU A 292 2.02 -8.78 21.96
N ILE A 293 1.26 -9.72 22.51
CA ILE A 293 0.89 -9.73 23.93
C ILE A 293 2.15 -9.72 24.79
N ASP A 294 3.09 -10.60 24.45
CA ASP A 294 4.38 -10.79 25.10
C ASP A 294 5.26 -9.52 25.04
N LYS A 295 5.41 -8.94 23.84
CA LYS A 295 6.20 -7.71 23.62
C LYS A 295 5.55 -6.48 24.25
N ALA A 296 4.24 -6.33 24.16
CA ALA A 296 3.51 -5.23 24.79
C ALA A 296 3.57 -5.31 26.31
N ALA A 297 3.41 -6.50 26.91
CA ALA A 297 3.55 -6.69 28.36
C ALA A 297 4.94 -6.29 28.86
N ARG A 298 6.01 -6.73 28.18
CA ARG A 298 7.40 -6.33 28.50
C ARG A 298 7.62 -4.82 28.42
N MET A 299 7.15 -4.17 27.35
CA MET A 299 7.30 -2.72 27.17
C MET A 299 6.49 -1.92 28.22
N LEU A 300 5.25 -2.32 28.50
CA LEU A 300 4.41 -1.66 29.51
C LEU A 300 4.99 -1.79 30.94
N ALA A 301 5.72 -2.86 31.22
CA ALA A 301 6.48 -3.06 32.46
C ALA A 301 7.83 -2.31 32.49
N SER A 302 8.23 -1.61 31.42
CA SER A 302 9.48 -0.84 31.32
C SER A 302 9.22 0.56 30.71
N PRO A 303 8.68 1.52 31.50
CA PRO A 303 8.38 2.88 31.04
C PRO A 303 9.60 3.61 30.47
N GLU A 304 10.79 3.38 31.02
CA GLU A 304 12.05 4.01 30.64
C GLU A 304 12.45 3.55 29.23
N ARG A 305 12.43 2.24 28.98
CA ARG A 305 12.70 1.64 27.66
C ARG A 305 11.66 2.07 26.62
N THR A 306 10.41 2.23 27.03
CA THR A 306 9.35 2.78 26.17
C THR A 306 9.60 4.25 25.81
N ALA A 307 10.10 5.05 26.76
CA ALA A 307 10.48 6.45 26.53
C ALA A 307 11.80 6.60 25.75
N GLU A 308 12.71 5.63 25.78
CA GLU A 308 13.84 5.53 24.83
C GLU A 308 13.33 5.29 23.41
N LEU A 309 12.49 4.27 23.20
CA LEU A 309 11.94 3.93 21.88
C LEU A 309 11.23 5.12 21.24
N ALA A 310 10.38 5.82 22.00
CA ALA A 310 9.69 7.04 21.55
C ALA A 310 10.65 8.16 21.11
N ARG A 311 11.78 8.34 21.82
CA ARG A 311 12.79 9.36 21.47
C ARG A 311 13.59 8.97 20.23
N ALA A 312 13.98 7.70 20.11
CA ALA A 312 14.66 7.19 18.91
C ALA A 312 13.75 7.33 17.66
N ALA A 313 12.48 6.95 17.79
CA ALA A 313 11.46 7.08 16.76
C ALA A 313 11.25 8.54 16.29
N GLN A 314 11.14 9.48 17.24
CA GLN A 314 11.04 10.89 16.93
C GLN A 314 12.31 11.43 16.23
N ALA A 315 13.50 10.95 16.62
CA ALA A 315 14.76 11.35 16.00
C ALA A 315 14.87 10.84 14.56
N THR A 316 14.54 9.56 14.29
CA THR A 316 14.46 9.00 12.94
C THR A 316 13.43 9.74 12.09
N TYR A 317 12.23 10.02 12.60
CA TYR A 317 11.24 10.83 11.90
C TYR A 317 11.75 12.24 11.55
N SER A 318 12.35 12.93 12.53
CA SER A 318 12.81 14.31 12.35
C SER A 318 13.97 14.41 11.35
N ARG A 319 14.73 13.33 11.19
CA ARG A 319 15.88 13.21 10.25
C ARG A 319 15.49 12.75 8.84
N LEU A 320 14.39 12.02 8.65
CA LEU A 320 14.07 11.34 7.37
C LEU A 320 12.63 11.49 6.86
N HIS A 321 11.67 11.90 7.71
CA HIS A 321 10.22 11.79 7.42
C HIS A 321 9.41 13.07 7.70
N THR A 322 10.05 14.21 7.94
CA THR A 322 9.33 15.50 8.03
C THR A 322 8.72 15.90 6.67
N PRO A 323 7.64 16.70 6.66
CA PRO A 323 7.02 17.16 5.41
C PRO A 323 8.00 17.91 4.50
N ALA A 324 8.94 18.66 5.07
CA ALA A 324 9.98 19.37 4.32
C ALA A 324 10.91 18.42 3.55
N ILE A 325 11.36 17.34 4.20
CA ILE A 325 12.18 16.30 3.55
C ILE A 325 11.38 15.63 2.44
N LYS A 326 10.09 15.31 2.67
CA LYS A 326 9.24 14.66 1.68
C LYS A 326 8.92 15.54 0.47
N THR A 327 8.69 16.83 0.69
CA THR A 327 8.51 17.82 -0.38
C THR A 327 9.80 17.99 -1.19
N ARG A 328 10.98 18.10 -0.55
CA ARG A 328 12.28 18.12 -1.27
C ARG A 328 12.51 16.83 -2.07
N GLN A 329 12.26 15.65 -1.49
CA GLN A 329 12.33 14.37 -2.21
C GLN A 329 11.39 14.32 -3.43
N LEU A 330 10.17 14.83 -3.34
CA LEU A 330 9.25 14.88 -4.48
C LEU A 330 9.71 15.87 -5.56
N LEU A 331 10.16 17.07 -5.18
CA LEU A 331 10.64 18.08 -6.12
C LEU A 331 11.92 17.62 -6.84
N ALA A 332 12.84 16.95 -6.13
CA ALA A 332 14.01 16.30 -6.70
C ALA A 332 13.64 15.15 -7.65
N ALA A 333 12.62 14.33 -7.29
CA ALA A 333 12.13 13.27 -8.17
C ALA A 333 11.43 13.80 -9.43
N LEU A 334 10.74 14.95 -9.34
CA LEU A 334 10.13 15.65 -10.48
C LEU A 334 11.19 16.23 -11.42
N PHE A 335 12.00 17.16 -10.90
CA PHE A 335 12.83 18.09 -11.67
C PHE A 335 14.35 17.82 -11.62
N GLY A 336 14.83 16.98 -10.70
CA GLY A 336 16.26 16.76 -10.42
C GLY A 336 16.89 17.83 -9.52
N GLY A 337 18.20 17.76 -9.28
CA GLY A 337 18.98 18.88 -8.75
C GLY A 337 18.78 19.24 -7.26
N ASP A 338 18.79 18.24 -6.36
CA ASP A 338 18.87 18.46 -4.92
C ASP A 338 19.79 17.42 -4.25
N ASP A 339 21.10 17.59 -4.42
CA ASP A 339 22.12 16.63 -3.95
C ASP A 339 22.20 16.51 -2.42
N GLU A 340 21.60 17.44 -1.66
CA GLU A 340 21.48 17.36 -0.20
C GLU A 340 20.44 16.32 0.25
N VAL A 341 19.48 15.97 -0.61
CA VAL A 341 18.30 15.17 -0.25
C VAL A 341 18.26 13.87 -1.04
N ALA A 342 18.94 12.86 -0.52
CA ALA A 342 18.88 11.50 -1.03
C ALA A 342 17.41 11.02 -1.17
N LEU A 343 17.07 10.52 -2.36
CA LEU A 343 15.82 9.80 -2.56
C LEU A 343 15.88 8.45 -1.79
N PRO A 344 14.76 7.97 -1.22
CA PRO A 344 14.72 6.65 -0.62
C PRO A 344 15.00 5.59 -1.69
N MET A 345 16.00 4.76 -1.47
CA MET A 345 16.24 3.61 -2.34
C MET A 345 15.10 2.62 -2.15
N TRP A 346 14.21 2.55 -3.14
CA TRP A 346 13.32 1.40 -3.31
C TRP A 346 14.18 0.18 -3.60
N HIS A 347 14.19 -0.79 -2.68
CA HIS A 347 14.85 -2.07 -2.88
C HIS A 347 13.80 -3.16 -3.12
N ASP A 348 13.86 -3.78 -4.29
CA ASP A 348 13.06 -4.95 -4.65
C ASP A 348 13.89 -5.82 -5.60
N ALA A 349 14.21 -7.05 -5.19
CA ALA A 349 15.07 -7.94 -5.96
C ALA A 349 14.41 -8.42 -7.26
N ARG A 350 13.07 -8.34 -7.37
CA ARG A 350 12.31 -8.73 -8.56
C ARG A 350 12.58 -7.83 -9.76
N LEU A 351 13.16 -6.65 -9.55
CA LEU A 351 13.64 -5.76 -10.61
C LEU A 351 14.83 -6.33 -11.41
N GLY A 352 15.52 -7.36 -10.88
CA GLY A 352 16.50 -8.14 -11.61
C GLY A 352 15.90 -9.21 -12.54
N LEU A 353 14.59 -9.47 -12.47
CA LEU A 353 13.93 -10.41 -13.36
C LEU A 353 13.69 -9.75 -14.74
N PRO A 354 13.78 -10.51 -15.85
CA PRO A 354 13.30 -10.03 -17.14
C PRO A 354 11.84 -9.60 -17.03
N ARG A 355 11.40 -8.58 -17.78
CA ARG A 355 9.99 -8.18 -17.82
C ARG A 355 9.16 -9.25 -18.52
N GLU A 356 7.96 -9.54 -18.02
CA GLU A 356 6.99 -10.28 -18.82
C GLU A 356 6.64 -9.47 -20.08
N ALA A 357 6.60 -10.15 -21.23
CA ALA A 357 6.29 -9.54 -22.53
C ALA A 357 4.80 -9.64 -22.86
N ASP A 358 4.10 -10.64 -22.32
CA ASP A 358 2.66 -10.80 -22.49
C ASP A 358 1.87 -10.05 -21.40
N SER A 359 1.18 -8.98 -21.81
CA SER A 359 0.29 -8.22 -20.93
C SER A 359 -0.86 -9.06 -20.34
N ALA A 360 -1.29 -10.14 -20.99
CA ALA A 360 -2.32 -11.03 -20.47
C ALA A 360 -1.80 -11.86 -19.28
N ARG A 361 -0.55 -12.33 -19.32
CA ARG A 361 0.11 -13.01 -18.19
C ARG A 361 0.30 -12.10 -16.98
N LEU A 362 0.78 -10.87 -17.18
CA LEU A 362 0.87 -9.88 -16.10
C LEU A 362 -0.52 -9.61 -15.49
N ARG A 363 -1.57 -9.50 -16.31
CA ARG A 363 -2.95 -9.30 -15.85
C ARG A 363 -3.50 -10.51 -15.10
N ALA A 364 -3.14 -11.74 -15.50
CA ALA A 364 -3.51 -12.97 -14.81
C ALA A 364 -2.80 -13.12 -13.44
N ARG A 365 -1.52 -12.76 -13.36
CA ARG A 365 -0.77 -12.67 -12.09
C ARG A 365 -1.39 -11.66 -11.13
N LEU A 366 -1.68 -10.45 -11.61
CA LEU A 366 -2.36 -9.41 -10.82
C LEU A 366 -3.73 -9.86 -10.30
N LEU A 367 -4.51 -10.58 -11.14
CA LEU A 367 -5.79 -11.18 -10.76
C LEU A 367 -5.67 -12.19 -9.62
N LEU A 368 -4.69 -13.10 -9.72
CA LEU A 368 -4.38 -14.09 -8.70
C LEU A 368 -3.87 -13.43 -7.41
N TYR A 369 -2.93 -12.49 -7.53
CA TYR A 369 -2.36 -11.77 -6.40
C TYR A 369 -3.44 -11.00 -5.64
N GLU A 370 -4.30 -10.23 -6.32
CA GLU A 370 -5.42 -9.53 -5.68
C GLU A 370 -6.37 -10.48 -4.95
N HIS A 371 -6.63 -11.68 -5.50
CA HIS A 371 -7.48 -12.68 -4.85
C HIS A 371 -6.85 -13.26 -3.58
N VAL A 372 -5.56 -13.64 -3.62
CA VAL A 372 -4.84 -14.15 -2.45
C VAL A 372 -4.56 -13.05 -1.43
N GLN A 373 -4.34 -11.81 -1.88
CA GLN A 373 -4.25 -10.61 -1.04
C GLN A 373 -5.56 -10.39 -0.25
N GLU A 374 -6.73 -10.63 -0.83
CA GLU A 374 -8.00 -10.54 -0.12
C GLU A 374 -8.14 -11.67 0.92
N LEU A 375 -7.78 -12.91 0.59
CA LEU A 375 -7.72 -14.01 1.57
C LEU A 375 -6.78 -13.69 2.74
N HIS A 376 -5.60 -13.13 2.44
CA HIS A 376 -4.61 -12.68 3.42
C HIS A 376 -5.11 -11.50 4.28
N ARG A 377 -5.95 -10.61 3.73
CA ARG A 377 -6.64 -9.53 4.48
C ARG A 377 -7.58 -10.11 5.53
N GLU A 378 -8.28 -11.19 5.17
CA GLU A 378 -9.32 -11.82 5.99
C GLU A 378 -8.79 -12.81 7.02
N ALA A 379 -7.64 -13.43 6.77
CA ALA A 379 -7.07 -14.44 7.65
C ALA A 379 -6.55 -13.87 8.99
N ALA A 380 -7.10 -14.38 10.08
CA ALA A 380 -6.63 -14.16 11.45
C ALA A 380 -5.36 -14.97 11.80
N ARG A 381 -4.94 -15.90 10.94
CA ARG A 381 -3.83 -16.85 11.13
C ARG A 381 -3.01 -16.96 9.83
N PRO A 382 -1.80 -17.54 9.86
CA PRO A 382 -1.08 -17.86 8.64
C PRO A 382 -1.90 -18.74 7.70
N ILE A 383 -1.78 -18.51 6.39
CA ILE A 383 -2.38 -19.34 5.34
C ILE A 383 -1.27 -20.18 4.73
N ASP A 384 -1.38 -21.50 4.83
CA ASP A 384 -0.52 -22.40 4.07
C ASP A 384 -1.00 -22.43 2.61
N ILE A 385 -0.11 -22.13 1.66
CA ILE A 385 -0.36 -22.23 0.22
C ILE A 385 0.58 -23.27 -0.39
N ALA A 386 -0.01 -24.25 -1.07
CA ALA A 386 0.70 -25.24 -1.87
C ALA A 386 0.68 -24.82 -3.35
N ILE A 387 1.85 -24.75 -3.99
CA ILE A 387 2.03 -24.24 -5.35
C ILE A 387 2.37 -25.41 -6.29
N GLY A 388 1.55 -25.60 -7.32
CA GLY A 388 1.72 -26.59 -8.38
C GLY A 388 2.95 -26.31 -9.25
N ARG A 389 3.54 -27.37 -9.80
CA ARG A 389 4.81 -27.31 -10.54
C ARG A 389 4.75 -26.47 -11.80
N SER A 390 3.57 -26.34 -12.39
CA SER A 390 3.33 -25.57 -13.62
C SER A 390 2.80 -24.15 -13.37
N VAL A 391 2.62 -23.73 -12.12
CA VAL A 391 2.26 -22.35 -11.79
C VAL A 391 3.41 -21.41 -12.18
N ASP A 392 3.08 -20.24 -12.74
CA ASP A 392 4.09 -19.25 -13.08
C ASP A 392 4.93 -18.88 -11.84
N ARG A 393 6.24 -19.14 -11.92
CA ARG A 393 7.23 -18.76 -10.91
C ARG A 393 7.13 -17.30 -10.48
N ARG A 394 6.71 -16.40 -11.38
CA ARG A 394 6.47 -14.99 -11.02
C ARG A 394 5.29 -14.84 -10.07
N ALA A 395 4.19 -15.58 -10.25
CA ALA A 395 3.08 -15.56 -9.31
C ALA A 395 3.51 -16.03 -7.91
N ALA A 396 4.34 -17.07 -7.83
CA ALA A 396 4.93 -17.50 -6.56
C ALA A 396 5.80 -16.40 -5.92
N VAL A 397 6.62 -15.72 -6.73
CA VAL A 397 7.46 -14.57 -6.33
C VAL A 397 6.64 -13.33 -5.94
N ASP A 398 5.49 -13.09 -6.56
CA ASP A 398 4.60 -11.97 -6.25
C ASP A 398 3.97 -12.16 -4.86
N LEU A 399 3.48 -13.36 -4.55
CA LEU A 399 2.81 -13.67 -3.28
C LEU A 399 3.70 -13.55 -2.02
N ILE A 400 5.01 -13.40 -2.19
CA ILE A 400 5.98 -13.22 -1.10
C ILE A 400 5.79 -11.87 -0.36
N ASP A 401 5.10 -10.89 -0.97
CA ASP A 401 4.73 -9.61 -0.36
C ASP A 401 3.76 -9.73 0.84
N LEU A 402 3.10 -10.88 1.01
CA LEU A 402 2.00 -11.08 1.94
C LEU A 402 2.49 -11.85 3.19
N PRO A 403 2.89 -11.17 4.29
CA PRO A 403 3.71 -11.76 5.36
C PRO A 403 3.06 -12.86 6.21
N ARG A 404 1.75 -13.10 6.08
CA ARG A 404 1.04 -14.22 6.75
C ARG A 404 0.81 -15.41 5.80
N LEU A 405 1.40 -15.43 4.61
CA LEU A 405 1.42 -16.62 3.77
C LEU A 405 2.62 -17.52 4.12
N ARG A 406 2.42 -18.83 4.05
CA ARG A 406 3.50 -19.83 4.00
C ARG A 406 3.44 -20.52 2.64
N LEU A 407 4.48 -20.33 1.83
CA LEU A 407 4.53 -20.85 0.48
C LEU A 407 5.30 -22.16 0.44
N SER A 408 4.73 -23.17 -0.21
CA SER A 408 5.28 -24.52 -0.33
C SER A 408 5.06 -25.09 -1.73
N TRP A 409 5.90 -26.02 -2.19
CA TRP A 409 5.78 -26.65 -3.50
C TRP A 409 5.09 -28.02 -3.44
N ILE A 410 4.30 -28.34 -4.47
CA ILE A 410 3.63 -29.64 -4.64
C ILE A 410 4.58 -30.63 -5.33
N GLY A 411 4.68 -31.84 -4.78
CA GLY A 411 5.51 -32.94 -5.28
C GLY A 411 7.01 -32.87 -4.93
N SER A 412 7.68 -34.03 -5.01
CA SER A 412 9.06 -34.33 -4.57
C SER A 412 10.22 -33.65 -5.32
N THR A 413 9.96 -32.53 -5.98
CA THR A 413 10.93 -31.79 -6.81
C THR A 413 10.37 -30.39 -7.02
N PRO A 414 11.00 -29.32 -6.50
CA PRO A 414 10.73 -27.97 -6.95
C PRO A 414 10.98 -27.91 -8.46
N ALA A 415 10.14 -27.19 -9.21
CA ALA A 415 10.47 -26.87 -10.59
C ALA A 415 11.81 -26.13 -10.59
N THR A 416 12.86 -26.73 -11.16
CA THR A 416 14.25 -26.34 -10.85
C THR A 416 14.53 -24.90 -11.26
N GLU A 417 13.88 -24.42 -12.32
CA GLU A 417 13.95 -23.01 -12.75
C GLU A 417 13.17 -22.02 -11.87
N ALA A 418 12.17 -22.47 -11.11
CA ALA A 418 11.39 -21.64 -10.20
C ALA A 418 12.15 -21.42 -8.90
N LEU A 419 12.75 -22.48 -8.35
CA LEU A 419 13.71 -22.37 -7.24
C LEU A 419 14.90 -21.51 -7.68
N ALA A 420 15.51 -21.79 -8.84
CA ALA A 420 16.60 -20.98 -9.38
C ALA A 420 16.20 -19.54 -9.74
N ALA A 421 14.91 -19.22 -9.91
CA ALA A 421 14.45 -17.83 -10.04
C ALA A 421 14.39 -17.12 -8.69
N LEU A 422 13.93 -17.81 -7.64
CA LEU A 422 13.90 -17.32 -6.27
C LEU A 422 15.30 -17.22 -5.65
N GLU A 423 16.21 -18.15 -5.96
CA GLU A 423 17.64 -18.08 -5.60
C GLU A 423 18.30 -16.85 -6.22
N ARG A 424 18.03 -16.56 -7.50
CA ARG A 424 18.53 -15.37 -8.23
C ARG A 424 18.07 -14.04 -7.63
N VAL A 425 16.97 -14.02 -6.86
CA VAL A 425 16.47 -12.82 -6.16
C VAL A 425 16.64 -12.89 -4.63
N GLY A 426 17.27 -13.94 -4.10
CA GLY A 426 17.51 -14.10 -2.66
C GLY A 426 16.25 -14.36 -1.82
N LEU A 427 15.28 -15.10 -2.36
CA LEU A 427 13.98 -15.39 -1.73
C LEU A 427 13.63 -16.90 -1.64
N ALA A 428 14.56 -17.80 -2.00
CA ALA A 428 14.31 -19.25 -2.03
C ALA A 428 14.19 -19.88 -0.63
N ASP A 429 14.81 -19.26 0.37
CA ASP A 429 14.71 -19.57 1.80
C ASP A 429 13.32 -19.25 2.40
N ARG A 430 12.51 -18.45 1.70
CA ARG A 430 11.12 -18.14 2.07
C ARG A 430 10.09 -19.16 1.54
N LEU A 431 10.57 -20.30 1.01
CA LEU A 431 9.77 -21.45 0.59
C LEU A 431 10.00 -22.63 1.56
N GLU A 432 8.93 -23.18 2.12
CA GLU A 432 9.02 -24.39 2.94
C GLU A 432 8.82 -25.66 2.08
N SER A 433 9.67 -26.66 2.27
CA SER A 433 9.48 -28.02 1.72
C SER A 433 8.47 -28.82 2.57
N ALA A 434 7.22 -28.37 2.57
CA ALA A 434 6.20 -28.87 3.47
C ALA A 434 5.64 -30.26 3.06
N PRO A 435 5.73 -31.30 3.92
CA PRO A 435 4.96 -32.53 3.73
C PRO A 435 3.46 -32.29 3.98
N ALA A 436 2.61 -33.12 3.37
CA ALA A 436 1.14 -33.02 3.27
C ALA A 436 0.46 -32.22 4.41
N PRO A 437 0.36 -30.91 4.19
CA PRO A 437 -0.57 -29.48 5.55
C PRO A 437 -2.08 -29.69 5.82
N ARG A 438 -2.64 -29.04 6.86
CA ARG A 438 -4.02 -29.31 7.37
C ARG A 438 -5.12 -28.27 7.10
N THR A 439 -4.84 -27.09 6.54
CA THR A 439 -5.86 -26.12 6.10
C THR A 439 -5.22 -25.17 5.09
N ARG A 440 -5.64 -25.19 3.82
CA ARG A 440 -4.85 -24.55 2.76
C ARG A 440 -5.63 -23.97 1.60
N LEU A 441 -4.86 -23.21 0.82
CA LEU A 441 -5.08 -22.96 -0.58
C LEU A 441 -4.11 -23.82 -1.42
N ALA A 442 -4.56 -24.39 -2.55
CA ALA A 442 -3.69 -25.03 -3.54
C ALA A 442 -3.78 -24.31 -4.88
N LEU A 443 -2.66 -23.78 -5.38
CA LEU A 443 -2.58 -23.11 -6.67
C LEU A 443 -2.12 -24.12 -7.73
N VAL A 444 -2.96 -24.41 -8.73
CA VAL A 444 -2.71 -25.50 -9.70
C VAL A 444 -3.13 -25.08 -11.11
N THR A 445 -2.47 -25.56 -12.16
CA THR A 445 -2.92 -25.32 -13.55
C THR A 445 -3.73 -26.51 -14.09
N PRO A 446 -4.50 -26.35 -15.18
CA PRO A 446 -5.07 -27.48 -15.92
C PRO A 446 -4.01 -28.48 -16.48
N GLY A 447 -2.71 -28.16 -16.47
CA GLY A 447 -1.64 -29.14 -16.69
C GLY A 447 -1.51 -30.09 -15.49
N ASP A 448 -1.09 -29.55 -14.33
CA ASP A 448 -0.94 -30.31 -13.06
C ASP A 448 -2.22 -31.09 -12.67
N LEU A 449 -3.40 -30.56 -13.03
CA LEU A 449 -4.71 -31.20 -12.82
C LEU A 449 -5.11 -32.23 -13.88
N ARG A 450 -4.48 -32.30 -15.06
CA ARG A 450 -4.70 -33.39 -16.04
C ARG A 450 -3.70 -34.53 -15.85
N ASP A 451 -2.46 -34.21 -15.50
CA ASP A 451 -1.36 -35.18 -15.32
C ASP A 451 -1.41 -35.92 -13.96
N GLY A 452 -2.49 -35.74 -13.19
CA GLY A 452 -2.76 -36.44 -11.93
C GLY A 452 -1.96 -35.94 -10.73
N ALA A 453 -0.73 -35.46 -10.93
CA ALA A 453 0.22 -35.10 -9.87
C ALA A 453 -0.37 -34.19 -8.76
N ALA A 454 -1.13 -33.14 -9.12
CA ALA A 454 -1.76 -32.29 -8.11
C ALA A 454 -3.13 -32.78 -7.62
N ARG A 455 -3.75 -33.78 -8.25
CA ARG A 455 -5.06 -34.30 -7.80
C ARG A 455 -4.94 -34.97 -6.44
N ASP A 456 -3.94 -35.83 -6.28
CA ASP A 456 -3.80 -36.65 -5.09
C ASP A 456 -3.23 -35.84 -3.91
N ASP A 457 -2.25 -34.97 -4.16
CA ASP A 457 -1.70 -34.06 -3.15
C ASP A 457 -2.75 -33.06 -2.60
N VAL A 458 -3.66 -32.55 -3.45
CA VAL A 458 -4.74 -31.65 -2.99
C VAL A 458 -5.87 -32.42 -2.30
N ARG A 459 -6.24 -33.62 -2.79
CA ARG A 459 -7.21 -34.51 -2.13
C ARG A 459 -6.74 -34.95 -0.74
N ALA A 460 -5.45 -35.25 -0.58
CA ALA A 460 -4.87 -35.66 0.69
C ALA A 460 -4.78 -34.52 1.74
N ALA A 461 -5.01 -33.26 1.32
CA ALA A 461 -4.73 -32.07 2.11
C ALA A 461 -5.97 -31.33 2.65
N ASP A 462 -7.19 -31.84 2.43
CA ASP A 462 -8.46 -31.24 2.89
C ASP A 462 -8.53 -29.71 2.62
N SER A 463 -8.29 -29.35 1.36
CA SER A 463 -7.88 -28.00 0.94
C SER A 463 -8.80 -27.39 -0.12
N VAL A 464 -8.85 -26.06 -0.19
CA VAL A 464 -9.49 -25.33 -1.30
C VAL A 464 -8.46 -25.16 -2.42
N ALA A 465 -8.79 -25.53 -3.66
CA ALA A 465 -7.91 -25.35 -4.80
C ALA A 465 -8.36 -24.20 -5.72
N ILE A 466 -7.41 -23.34 -6.10
CA ILE A 466 -7.57 -22.33 -7.15
C ILE A 466 -6.88 -22.83 -8.42
N GLY A 467 -7.68 -23.00 -9.46
CA GLY A 467 -7.20 -23.23 -10.80
C GLY A 467 -6.64 -21.96 -11.42
N ILE A 468 -5.35 -21.91 -11.72
CA ILE A 468 -4.70 -20.90 -12.56
C ILE A 468 -4.71 -21.45 -13.99
N ALA A 469 -5.61 -20.99 -14.85
CA ALA A 469 -5.61 -21.42 -16.24
C ALA A 469 -4.30 -20.96 -16.93
N ASP A 470 -3.53 -21.90 -17.48
CA ASP A 470 -2.35 -21.56 -18.26
C ASP A 470 -2.79 -20.87 -19.57
N SER A 471 -2.36 -19.62 -19.72
CA SER A 471 -2.49 -18.79 -20.92
C SER A 471 -2.06 -19.47 -22.23
N ALA A 472 -1.19 -20.48 -22.17
CA ALA A 472 -0.69 -21.20 -23.36
C ALA A 472 -1.65 -22.28 -23.88
N ALA A 473 -2.76 -22.58 -23.19
CA ALA A 473 -3.75 -23.55 -23.67
C ALA A 473 -4.39 -23.11 -25.01
N PRO A 474 -4.40 -23.95 -26.06
CA PRO A 474 -4.96 -23.57 -27.36
C PRO A 474 -6.43 -23.14 -27.28
N THR A 475 -6.77 -22.10 -28.04
CA THR A 475 -8.10 -21.49 -28.09
C THR A 475 -9.15 -22.43 -28.71
N GLY A 476 -9.84 -23.22 -27.88
CA GLY A 476 -10.92 -24.10 -28.36
C GLY A 476 -11.75 -24.82 -27.29
N SER A 477 -11.21 -25.07 -26.08
CA SER A 477 -11.98 -25.63 -24.96
C SER A 477 -13.05 -24.64 -24.46
N GLY A 478 -14.19 -25.16 -23.97
CA GLY A 478 -15.32 -24.38 -23.48
C GLY A 478 -15.11 -23.81 -22.05
N PRO A 479 -16.12 -23.82 -21.16
CA PRO A 479 -15.93 -23.40 -19.77
C PRO A 479 -14.81 -24.23 -19.15
N SER A 480 -13.80 -23.57 -18.60
CA SER A 480 -12.45 -24.14 -18.47
C SER A 480 -12.42 -25.52 -17.81
N ASP A 481 -11.70 -26.47 -18.44
CA ASP A 481 -11.45 -27.82 -17.92
C ASP A 481 -11.15 -27.79 -16.42
N THR A 482 -10.33 -26.83 -15.99
CA THR A 482 -9.94 -26.55 -14.62
C THR A 482 -11.12 -26.50 -13.65
N ALA A 483 -12.20 -25.78 -13.98
CA ALA A 483 -13.35 -25.62 -13.09
C ALA A 483 -14.16 -26.92 -12.99
N GLN A 484 -14.41 -27.60 -14.11
CA GLN A 484 -15.10 -28.89 -14.15
C GLN A 484 -14.29 -29.99 -13.45
N ILE A 485 -12.96 -29.98 -13.59
CA ILE A 485 -12.07 -30.88 -12.87
C ILE A 485 -12.18 -30.61 -11.36
N LEU A 486 -12.07 -29.36 -10.91
CA LEU A 486 -12.17 -29.03 -9.49
C LEU A 486 -13.52 -29.46 -8.87
N GLU A 487 -14.64 -29.20 -9.55
CA GLU A 487 -15.97 -29.67 -9.15
C GLU A 487 -16.03 -31.22 -9.11
N SER A 488 -15.48 -31.90 -10.11
CA SER A 488 -15.44 -33.38 -10.16
C SER A 488 -14.56 -34.04 -9.09
N LEU A 489 -13.62 -33.28 -8.50
CA LEU A 489 -12.74 -33.75 -7.42
C LEU A 489 -13.36 -33.56 -6.04
N GLY A 490 -14.53 -32.91 -5.94
CA GLY A 490 -15.26 -32.67 -4.69
C GLY A 490 -15.02 -31.29 -4.06
N PHE A 491 -14.32 -30.37 -4.73
CA PHE A 491 -14.07 -29.03 -4.19
C PHE A 491 -15.29 -28.12 -4.37
N GLU A 492 -15.72 -27.46 -3.29
CA GLU A 492 -16.74 -26.42 -3.38
C GLU A 492 -16.25 -25.26 -4.26
N ARG A 493 -17.04 -24.93 -5.29
CA ARG A 493 -16.84 -23.73 -6.12
C ARG A 493 -17.18 -22.46 -5.33
N ARG A 494 -16.32 -22.08 -4.39
CA ARG A 494 -16.27 -20.70 -3.89
C ARG A 494 -16.00 -19.79 -5.09
N ASN A 495 -16.77 -18.71 -5.22
CA ASN A 495 -16.82 -17.89 -6.44
C ASN A 495 -15.53 -17.09 -6.69
N VAL A 496 -14.49 -17.77 -7.15
CA VAL A 496 -13.48 -17.25 -8.09
C VAL A 496 -14.26 -16.90 -9.37
N PRO A 497 -14.48 -15.61 -9.72
CA PRO A 497 -15.37 -15.25 -10.81
C PRO A 497 -14.91 -15.86 -12.14
N ALA A 498 -15.82 -16.44 -12.93
CA ALA A 498 -15.48 -17.00 -14.25
C ALA A 498 -14.82 -15.94 -15.18
N GLU A 499 -15.19 -14.68 -14.97
CA GLU A 499 -14.63 -13.49 -15.63
C GLU A 499 -13.11 -13.36 -15.51
N ILE A 500 -12.48 -13.98 -14.50
CA ILE A 500 -11.02 -13.96 -14.26
C ILE A 500 -10.25 -14.49 -15.47
N PHE A 501 -10.78 -15.51 -16.16
CA PHE A 501 -10.11 -16.13 -17.31
C PHE A 501 -10.71 -15.70 -18.65
N GLU A 502 -12.02 -15.46 -18.72
CA GLU A 502 -12.67 -15.07 -19.98
C GLU A 502 -12.28 -13.65 -20.45
N ARG A 503 -12.09 -12.70 -19.53
CA ARG A 503 -11.70 -11.32 -19.88
C ARG A 503 -10.19 -11.13 -20.13
N ALA A 504 -9.38 -12.19 -20.08
CA ALA A 504 -7.95 -12.14 -20.39
C ALA A 504 -7.65 -12.10 -21.90
N ARG A 505 -8.65 -12.36 -22.75
CA ARG A 505 -8.55 -12.24 -24.21
C ARG A 505 -8.28 -10.78 -24.63
N PRO A 506 -7.45 -10.52 -25.66
CA PRO A 506 -7.29 -9.18 -26.22
C PRO A 506 -8.60 -8.63 -26.82
N THR A 507 -8.75 -7.31 -26.79
CA THR A 507 -9.72 -6.52 -27.54
C THR A 507 -8.98 -5.44 -28.31
#